data_AF-A0A1W9X0L6-F1
#
_entry.id   AF-A0A1W9X0L6-F1
#
_cell.length_a   1.000
_cell.length_b   1.000
_cell.length_c   1.000
_cell.angle_alpha   90.00
_cell.angle_beta   90.00
_cell.angle_gamma   90.00
#
_symmetry.space_group_name_H-M   'P 1'
#
loop_
_entity.id
_entity.type
_entity.pdbx_description
1 polymer ?
#
loop_
_entity_poly.entity_id
_entity_poly.type
_entity_poly.pdbx_seq_one_letter_code
_entity_poly.pdbx_strand_id
1 'polypeptide(L)'
;MGYLSLFVSAFLAATLLPFSSEVLLATYILSGEYNLMWLWIWATLGNVTGSVVNWVLGRYFIQLVARSRFLFSQSEIDKAQDLFLKYGVWTLLLAWLPVVGDPLTFIAGVFRVPILLFIVLVFLGKGSRYFVVIYLVI
;
A
#
# COMPACT_ATOMS: atom_id res chain seq x y z
N MET A 1 3.82 17.54 -14.49
CA MET A 1 4.56 16.26 -14.42
C MET A 1 4.75 15.76 -12.99
N GLY A 2 5.01 16.62 -11.99
CA GLY A 2 5.22 16.21 -10.58
C GLY A 2 4.13 15.33 -9.94
N TYR A 3 2.86 15.60 -10.20
CA TYR A 3 1.76 14.74 -9.69
C TYR A 3 1.78 13.32 -10.26
N LEU A 4 2.13 13.18 -11.55
CA LEU A 4 2.19 11.87 -12.22
C LEU A 4 3.41 11.08 -11.76
N SER A 5 4.57 11.72 -11.59
CA SER A 5 5.75 11.05 -11.01
C SER A 5 5.51 10.61 -9.57
N LEU A 6 4.79 11.41 -8.78
CA LEU A 6 4.37 11.02 -7.44
C LEU A 6 3.44 9.80 -7.46
N PHE A 7 2.46 9.78 -8.36
CA PHE A 7 1.58 8.62 -8.56
C PHE A 7 2.37 7.36 -8.92
N VAL A 8 3.28 7.45 -9.90
CA VAL A 8 4.08 6.31 -10.34
C VAL A 8 5.00 5.85 -9.22
N SER A 9 5.62 6.76 -8.48
CA SER A 9 6.46 6.42 -7.32
C SER A 9 5.65 5.73 -6.23
N ALA A 10 4.47 6.25 -5.89
CA ALA A 10 3.56 5.67 -4.90
C ALA A 10 3.00 4.31 -5.33
N PHE A 11 2.69 4.16 -6.61
CA PHE A 11 2.32 2.88 -7.22
C PHE A 11 3.45 1.86 -7.09
N LEU A 12 4.66 2.22 -7.51
CA LEU A 12 5.82 1.33 -7.45
C LEU A 12 6.22 0.98 -6.02
N ALA A 13 6.12 1.92 -5.09
CA ALA A 13 6.36 1.70 -3.66
C ALA A 13 5.35 0.77 -3.00
N ALA A 14 4.11 0.76 -3.50
CA ALA A 14 3.06 -0.14 -3.03
C ALA A 14 3.16 -1.53 -3.65
N THR A 15 3.69 -1.62 -4.87
CA THR A 15 4.17 -2.89 -5.42
C THR A 15 5.49 -3.27 -4.73
N LEU A 16 5.89 -4.54 -4.73
CA LEU A 16 6.98 -5.12 -3.92
C LEU A 16 8.41 -4.57 -4.19
N LEU A 17 8.54 -3.39 -4.77
CA LEU A 17 9.79 -2.72 -5.06
C LEU A 17 10.18 -1.79 -3.90
N PRO A 18 11.47 -1.71 -3.52
CA PRO A 18 11.95 -0.84 -2.46
C PRO A 18 12.01 0.63 -2.92
N PHE A 19 10.84 1.25 -3.15
CA PHE A 19 10.70 2.68 -3.41
C PHE A 19 10.07 3.39 -2.21
N SER A 20 10.54 4.60 -1.89
CA SER A 20 9.92 5.46 -0.88
C SER A 20 9.26 6.67 -1.54
N SER A 21 7.94 6.59 -1.66
CA SER A 21 7.12 7.68 -2.19
C SER A 21 7.02 8.88 -1.22
N GLU A 22 7.34 8.67 0.06
CA GLU A 22 7.28 9.69 1.12
C GLU A 22 8.38 10.72 0.96
N VAL A 23 9.59 10.29 0.56
CA VAL A 23 10.70 11.19 0.30
C VAL A 23 10.34 12.11 -0.87
N LEU A 24 9.80 11.56 -1.95
CA LEU A 24 9.38 12.35 -3.10
C LEU A 24 8.24 13.32 -2.74
N LEU A 25 7.25 12.86 -1.97
CA LEU A 25 6.18 13.72 -1.46
C LEU A 25 6.75 14.89 -0.64
N ALA A 26 7.66 14.62 0.29
CA ALA A 26 8.29 15.66 1.12
C ALA A 26 9.05 16.68 0.28
N THR A 27 9.78 16.24 -0.76
CA THR A 27 10.47 17.17 -1.68
C THR A 27 9.52 18.12 -2.41
N TYR A 28 8.34 17.63 -2.82
CA TYR A 28 7.34 18.47 -3.50
C TYR A 28 6.58 19.40 -2.55
N ILE A 29 6.45 19.03 -1.27
CA ILE A 29 5.91 19.93 -0.24
C ILE A 29 6.91 21.07 0.01
N LEU A 30 8.19 20.73 0.23
CA LEU A 30 9.24 21.70 0.54
C LEU A 30 9.56 22.65 -0.62
N SER A 31 9.26 22.27 -1.87
CA SER A 31 9.42 23.20 -3.01
C SER A 31 8.36 24.32 -3.00
N GLY A 32 7.22 24.12 -2.33
CA GLY A 32 6.12 25.10 -2.27
C GLY A 32 5.37 25.32 -3.59
N GLU A 33 5.72 24.59 -4.65
CA GLU A 33 5.16 24.78 -6.01
C GLU A 33 3.87 24.00 -6.26
N TYR A 34 3.55 23.04 -5.38
CA TYR A 34 2.47 22.08 -5.58
C TYR A 34 1.36 22.25 -4.56
N ASN A 35 0.12 21.97 -4.97
CA ASN A 35 -1.02 22.00 -4.07
C ASN A 35 -1.05 20.70 -3.22
N LEU A 36 -1.10 20.87 -1.90
CA LEU A 36 -1.05 19.78 -0.92
C LEU A 36 -2.18 18.77 -1.08
N MET A 37 -3.40 19.23 -1.39
CA MET A 37 -4.54 18.34 -1.60
C MET A 37 -4.33 17.47 -2.84
N TRP A 38 -3.81 18.04 -3.92
CA TRP A 38 -3.48 17.27 -5.13
C TRP A 38 -2.32 16.30 -4.90
N LEU A 39 -1.28 16.69 -4.15
CA LEU A 39 -0.21 15.76 -3.78
C LEU A 39 -0.76 14.55 -3.01
N TRP A 40 -1.63 14.80 -2.03
CA TRP A 40 -2.28 13.75 -1.24
C TRP A 40 -3.13 12.81 -2.11
N ILE A 41 -3.96 13.36 -3.00
CA ILE A 41 -4.82 12.58 -3.90
C ILE A 41 -3.98 11.68 -4.81
N TRP A 42 -2.99 12.24 -5.51
CA TRP A 42 -2.19 11.49 -6.49
C TRP A 42 -1.30 10.42 -5.82
N ALA A 43 -0.71 10.73 -4.66
CA ALA A 43 0.03 9.74 -3.89
C ALA A 43 -0.89 8.60 -3.41
N THR A 44 -2.05 8.93 -2.85
CA THR A 44 -3.00 7.93 -2.35
C THR A 44 -3.54 7.06 -3.47
N LEU A 45 -3.91 7.64 -4.62
CA LEU A 45 -4.38 6.89 -5.78
C LEU A 45 -3.31 5.93 -6.32
N GLY A 46 -2.06 6.40 -6.45
CA GLY A 46 -0.96 5.54 -6.90
C GLY A 46 -0.78 4.35 -5.97
N ASN A 47 -0.75 4.63 -4.67
CA ASN A 47 -0.54 3.61 -3.66
C ASN A 47 -1.70 2.59 -3.58
N VAL A 48 -2.96 3.05 -3.60
CA VAL A 48 -4.14 2.18 -3.63
C VAL A 48 -4.14 1.31 -4.89
N THR A 49 -3.76 1.87 -6.04
CA THR A 49 -3.70 1.12 -7.31
C THR A 49 -2.62 0.03 -7.25
N GLY A 50 -1.44 0.33 -6.69
CA GLY A 50 -0.40 -0.68 -6.49
C GLY A 50 -0.84 -1.78 -5.50
N SER A 51 -1.56 -1.42 -4.44
CA SER A 51 -2.17 -2.40 -3.53
C SER A 51 -3.25 -3.27 -4.18
N VAL A 52 -4.02 -2.74 -5.13
CA VAL A 52 -4.95 -3.55 -5.93
C VAL A 52 -4.18 -4.58 -6.75
N VAL A 53 -3.00 -4.23 -7.30
CA VAL A 53 -2.13 -5.22 -7.98
C VAL A 53 -1.73 -6.34 -7.01
N ASN A 54 -1.29 -6.02 -5.78
CA ASN A 54 -0.98 -7.04 -4.77
C ASN A 54 -2.18 -7.92 -4.44
N TRP A 55 -3.38 -7.34 -4.30
CA TRP A 55 -4.61 -8.09 -4.07
C TRP A 55 -4.95 -9.03 -5.24
N VAL A 56 -4.79 -8.57 -6.49
CA VAL A 56 -4.98 -9.41 -7.68
C VAL A 56 -3.96 -10.55 -7.67
N LEU A 57 -2.69 -10.25 -7.39
CA LEU A 57 -1.65 -11.28 -7.26
C LEU A 57 -2.03 -12.30 -6.18
N GLY A 58 -2.43 -11.86 -4.99
CA GLY A 58 -2.88 -12.76 -3.93
C GLY A 58 -4.06 -13.63 -4.32
N ARG A 59 -5.03 -13.07 -5.06
CA ARG A 59 -6.23 -13.80 -5.51
C ARG A 59 -5.92 -14.91 -6.51
N TYR A 60 -4.95 -14.70 -7.41
CA TYR A 60 -4.67 -15.62 -8.52
C TYR A 60 -3.37 -16.43 -8.40
N PHE A 61 -2.40 -16.01 -7.58
CA PHE A 61 -1.06 -16.60 -7.54
C PHE A 61 -0.74 -17.43 -6.28
N ILE A 62 -1.72 -17.77 -5.43
CA ILE A 62 -1.53 -18.65 -4.26
C ILE A 62 -0.71 -19.91 -4.57
N GLN A 63 -0.96 -20.56 -5.71
CA GLN A 63 -0.32 -21.83 -6.07
C GLN A 63 1.10 -21.68 -6.63
N LEU A 64 1.47 -20.47 -7.10
CA LEU A 64 2.79 -20.18 -7.67
C LEU A 64 3.74 -19.54 -6.63
N VAL A 65 3.20 -18.71 -5.73
CA VAL A 65 3.99 -18.01 -4.70
C VAL A 65 4.45 -18.97 -3.60
N ALA A 66 3.66 -20.00 -3.26
CA ALA A 66 4.07 -21.04 -2.30
C ALA A 66 5.37 -21.79 -2.71
N ARG A 67 5.76 -21.75 -4.00
CA ARG A 67 7.05 -22.29 -4.48
C ARG A 67 8.17 -21.25 -4.55
N SER A 68 7.83 -19.96 -4.56
CA SER A 68 8.79 -18.87 -4.71
C SER A 68 9.12 -18.27 -3.33
N ARG A 69 10.19 -18.77 -2.70
CA ARG A 69 10.81 -18.17 -1.49
C ARG A 69 11.36 -16.75 -1.71
N PHE A 70 11.12 -16.15 -2.88
CA PHE A 70 11.77 -14.92 -3.33
C PHE A 70 10.99 -13.65 -2.96
N LEU A 71 9.68 -13.73 -2.73
CA LEU A 71 8.83 -12.55 -2.51
C LEU A 71 8.46 -12.31 -1.04
N PHE A 72 8.28 -13.37 -0.26
CA PHE A 72 7.91 -13.29 1.15
C PHE A 72 8.49 -14.48 1.91
N SER A 73 8.92 -14.25 3.15
CA SER A 73 9.25 -15.34 4.07
C SER A 73 7.98 -16.07 4.49
N GLN A 74 8.07 -17.39 4.69
CA GLN A 74 6.99 -18.19 5.26
C GLN A 74 6.50 -17.61 6.60
N SER A 75 7.43 -17.12 7.43
CA SER A 75 7.09 -16.51 8.73
C SER A 75 6.33 -15.18 8.63
N GLU A 76 6.49 -14.44 7.52
CA GLU A 76 5.76 -13.19 7.27
C GLU A 76 4.34 -13.49 6.81
N ILE A 77 4.20 -14.49 5.94
CA ILE A 77 2.90 -15.00 5.49
C ILE A 77 2.10 -15.54 6.68
N ASP A 78 2.72 -16.38 7.52
CA ASP A 78 2.06 -17.01 8.68
C ASP A 78 1.59 -15.95 9.70
N LYS A 79 2.45 -14.97 10.04
CA LYS A 79 2.08 -13.89 10.96
C LYS A 79 0.92 -13.05 10.44
N ALA A 80 0.95 -12.71 9.16
CA ALA A 80 -0.08 -11.89 8.57
C ALA A 80 -1.39 -12.69 8.34
N GLN A 81 -1.30 -14.00 8.13
CA GLN A 81 -2.44 -14.92 8.18
C GLN A 81 -3.05 -14.99 9.59
N ASP A 82 -2.25 -15.12 10.64
CA ASP A 82 -2.74 -15.14 12.04
C ASP A 82 -3.44 -13.82 12.42
N LEU A 83 -2.85 -12.69 12.01
CA LEU A 83 -3.45 -11.36 12.18
C LEU A 83 -4.77 -11.24 11.43
N PHE A 84 -4.81 -11.72 10.18
CA PHE A 84 -6.02 -11.68 9.36
C PHE A 84 -7.12 -12.60 9.90
N LEU A 85 -6.77 -13.77 10.43
CA LEU A 85 -7.73 -14.66 11.11
C LEU A 85 -8.27 -14.06 12.41
N LYS A 86 -7.44 -13.30 13.14
CA LYS A 86 -7.81 -12.68 14.42
C LYS A 86 -8.64 -11.41 14.29
N TYR A 87 -8.29 -10.52 13.34
CA TYR A 87 -8.91 -9.20 13.19
C TYR A 87 -9.66 -9.00 11.87
N GLY A 88 -9.59 -9.97 10.96
CA GLY A 88 -10.31 -9.96 9.70
C GLY A 88 -9.89 -8.83 8.76
N VAL A 89 -10.86 -8.31 8.02
CA VAL A 89 -10.69 -7.22 7.06
C VAL A 89 -10.14 -5.93 7.67
N TRP A 90 -10.35 -5.69 8.97
CA TRP A 90 -9.90 -4.48 9.66
C TRP A 90 -8.38 -4.36 9.74
N THR A 91 -7.64 -5.47 9.58
CA THR A 91 -6.18 -5.45 9.42
C THR A 91 -5.72 -4.59 8.25
N LEU A 92 -6.56 -4.38 7.23
CA LEU A 92 -6.25 -3.53 6.08
C LEU A 92 -6.11 -2.05 6.46
N LEU A 93 -6.68 -1.61 7.59
CA LEU A 93 -6.41 -0.27 8.12
C LEU A 93 -4.96 -0.12 8.61
N LEU A 94 -4.24 -1.23 8.82
CA LEU A 94 -2.82 -1.25 9.15
C LEU A 94 -1.93 -1.42 7.90
N ALA A 95 -2.52 -1.45 6.69
CA ALA A 95 -1.77 -1.57 5.43
C ALA A 95 -0.82 -0.40 5.15
N TRP A 96 -0.88 0.65 5.97
CA TRP A 96 0.03 1.79 5.91
C TRP A 96 1.32 1.61 6.69
N LEU A 97 1.41 0.58 7.56
CA LEU A 97 2.62 0.32 8.33
C LEU A 97 3.78 -0.04 7.40
N PRO A 98 5.00 0.48 7.67
CA PRO A 98 6.18 0.11 6.90
C PRO A 98 6.42 -1.41 7.02
N VAL A 99 6.89 -2.02 5.93
CA VAL A 99 7.24 -3.46 5.83
C VAL A 99 6.04 -4.42 5.89
N VAL A 100 5.05 -4.18 6.75
CA VAL A 100 3.91 -5.10 6.96
C VAL A 100 2.74 -4.82 6.01
N GLY A 101 2.64 -3.59 5.50
CA GLY A 101 1.46 -3.13 4.78
C GLY A 101 1.15 -3.88 3.49
N ASP A 102 2.14 -4.02 2.60
CA ASP A 102 1.95 -4.66 1.30
C ASP A 102 1.70 -6.18 1.39
N PRO A 103 2.36 -6.95 2.29
CA PRO A 103 1.97 -8.32 2.60
C PRO A 103 0.49 -8.47 3.00
N LEU A 104 -0.05 -7.55 3.81
CA LEU A 104 -1.47 -7.59 4.19
C LEU A 104 -2.39 -7.41 2.97
N THR A 105 -2.01 -6.56 2.02
CA THR A 105 -2.80 -6.36 0.79
C THR A 105 -2.80 -7.58 -0.12
N PHE A 106 -1.68 -8.29 -0.20
CA PHE A 106 -1.58 -9.57 -0.88
C PHE A 106 -2.46 -10.63 -0.21
N ILE A 107 -2.38 -10.74 1.12
CA ILE A 107 -3.15 -11.73 1.90
C ILE A 107 -4.66 -11.47 1.82
N ALA A 108 -5.10 -10.22 1.78
CA ALA A 108 -6.50 -9.92 1.50
C ALA A 108 -6.96 -10.42 0.12
N GLY A 109 -6.06 -10.44 -0.86
CA GLY A 109 -6.26 -11.11 -2.15
C GLY A 109 -6.42 -12.62 -2.00
N VAL A 110 -5.53 -13.25 -1.22
CA VAL A 110 -5.55 -14.69 -0.91
C VAL A 110 -6.89 -15.11 -0.31
N PHE A 111 -7.38 -14.34 0.67
CA PHE A 111 -8.67 -14.54 1.32
C PHE A 111 -9.87 -14.03 0.51
N ARG A 112 -9.65 -13.55 -0.72
CA ARG A 112 -10.69 -13.06 -1.65
C ARG A 112 -11.60 -11.99 -1.05
N VAL A 113 -11.05 -11.09 -0.23
CA VAL A 113 -11.79 -9.95 0.34
C VAL A 113 -12.51 -9.19 -0.77
N PRO A 114 -13.79 -8.80 -0.61
CA PRO A 114 -14.51 -8.03 -1.62
C PRO A 114 -13.73 -6.77 -2.03
N ILE A 115 -13.54 -6.57 -3.33
CA ILE A 115 -12.66 -5.51 -3.86
C ILE A 115 -13.06 -4.10 -3.40
N LEU A 116 -14.35 -3.82 -3.29
CA LEU A 116 -14.85 -2.52 -2.84
C LEU A 116 -14.45 -2.25 -1.38
N LEU A 117 -14.63 -3.25 -0.51
CA LEU A 117 -14.24 -3.17 0.90
C LEU A 117 -12.73 -3.01 1.04
N PHE A 118 -11.97 -3.76 0.24
CA PHE A 118 -10.52 -3.65 0.19
C PHE A 118 -10.06 -2.24 -0.18
N ILE A 119 -10.59 -1.68 -1.27
CA ILE A 119 -10.23 -0.33 -1.74
C ILE A 119 -10.54 0.71 -0.68
N VAL A 120 -11.73 0.66 -0.05
CA VAL A 120 -12.11 1.63 1.00
C VAL A 120 -11.16 1.56 2.19
N LEU A 121 -10.86 0.37 2.70
CA LEU A 121 -9.99 0.22 3.87
C LEU A 121 -8.55 0.63 3.57
N VAL A 122 -8.02 0.25 2.42
CA VAL A 122 -6.66 0.62 2.01
C VAL A 122 -6.56 2.11 1.71
N PHE A 123 -7.57 2.69 1.08
CA PHE A 123 -7.64 4.14 0.85
C PHE A 123 -7.61 4.91 2.18
N LEU A 124 -8.39 4.48 3.17
CA LEU A 124 -8.39 5.10 4.49
C LEU A 124 -7.04 4.97 5.20
N GLY A 125 -6.47 3.76 5.26
CA GLY A 125 -5.18 3.54 5.93
C GLY A 125 -4.00 4.22 5.22
N LYS A 126 -3.85 4.01 3.92
CA LYS A 126 -2.73 4.60 3.17
C LYS A 126 -2.90 6.09 2.94
N GLY A 127 -4.14 6.56 2.77
CA GLY A 127 -4.46 7.99 2.75
C GLY A 127 -4.07 8.68 4.07
N SER A 128 -4.32 8.04 5.22
CA SER A 128 -3.92 8.62 6.51
C SER A 128 -2.40 8.74 6.65
N ARG A 129 -1.61 7.80 6.12
CA ARG A 129 -0.14 7.90 6.10
C ARG A 129 0.33 9.15 5.36
N TYR A 130 -0.16 9.38 4.14
CA TYR A 130 0.23 10.58 3.39
C TYR A 130 -0.24 11.87 4.05
N PHE A 131 -1.41 11.84 4.69
CA PHE A 131 -1.88 12.99 5.47
C PHE A 131 -0.94 13.30 6.65
N VAL A 132 -0.50 12.28 7.39
CA VAL A 132 0.48 12.44 8.48
C VAL A 132 1.82 12.97 7.95
N VAL A 133 2.31 12.45 6.81
CA VAL A 133 3.54 12.96 6.19
C VAL A 133 3.41 14.44 5.82
N ILE A 134 2.28 14.83 5.19
CA ILE A 134 2.02 16.24 4.86
C ILE A 134 2.04 17.11 6.13
N TYR A 135 1.36 16.67 7.18
CA TYR A 135 1.29 17.42 8.44
C TYR A 135 2.65 17.53 9.14
N LEU A 136 3.53 16.52 9.04
CA LEU A 136 4.86 16.55 9.66
C LEU A 136 5.89 17.40 8.89
N VAL A 137 5.67 17.62 7.59
CA VAL A 137 6.62 18.35 6.72
C VAL A 137 6.32 19.85 6.66
N ILE A 138 5.08 20.26 6.93
CA ILE A 138 4.65 21.67 7.03
C ILE A 138 5.06 22.22 8.39
#